data_AF-A0A7C4LDK7-F1
#
_entry.id   AF-A0A7C4LDK7-F1
#
_cell.length_a   1.000
_cell.length_b   1.000
_cell.length_c   1.000
_cell.angle_alpha   90.00
_cell.angle_beta   90.00
_cell.angle_gamma   90.00
#
_symmetry.space_group_name_H-M   'P 1'
#
loop_
_entity.id
_entity.type
_entity.pdbx_description
1 polymer ?
#
loop_
_entity_poly.entity_id
_entity_poly.type
_entity_poly.pdbx_seq_one_letter_code
_entity_poly.pdbx_strand_id
1 'polypeptide(L)'
;MKIENNGSNPISQARLTGAASVEGARATGAARSSEGAAGRDQLTLSDQARLLSRAQAALAEQPDVRAEKVEPLKHAVESGAYQVPVHQLARRLIARL
;
A
#
# COMPACT_ATOMS: atom_id res chain seq x y z
N MET A 1 -3.81 31.63 -4.05
CA MET A 1 -3.32 31.89 -5.43
C MET A 1 -3.87 30.80 -6.34
N LYS A 2 -4.38 31.15 -7.52
CA LYS A 2 -4.95 30.20 -8.50
C LYS A 2 -3.82 29.52 -9.28
N ILE A 3 -3.90 28.20 -9.45
CA ILE A 3 -2.99 27.45 -10.33
C ILE A 3 -3.86 26.87 -11.45
N GLU A 4 -3.67 27.37 -12.67
CA GLU A 4 -4.33 26.87 -13.86
C GLU A 4 -3.45 25.82 -14.54
N ASN A 5 -4.07 24.71 -14.93
CA ASN A 5 -3.44 23.57 -15.59
C ASN A 5 -3.44 23.81 -17.11
N ASN A 6 -2.26 24.00 -17.71
CA ASN A 6 -2.11 23.98 -19.16
C ASN A 6 -1.24 22.78 -19.56
N GLY A 7 -1.91 21.76 -20.11
CA GLY A 7 -1.28 20.52 -20.57
C GLY A 7 -0.46 20.69 -21.84
N SER A 8 0.45 19.73 -22.03
CA SER A 8 1.18 19.39 -23.27
C SER A 8 2.21 20.39 -23.82
N ASN A 9 3.50 20.19 -23.55
CA ASN A 9 4.46 19.50 -24.46
C ASN A 9 5.92 19.56 -23.92
N PRO A 10 6.81 18.64 -24.33
CA PRO A 10 8.10 18.41 -23.67
C PRO A 10 9.20 19.32 -24.24
N ILE A 11 9.92 20.05 -23.38
CA ILE A 11 11.05 20.88 -23.81
C ILE A 11 12.37 20.18 -23.50
N SER A 12 12.87 19.57 -24.56
CA SER A 12 14.23 19.25 -24.97
C SER A 12 15.37 19.96 -24.24
N GLN A 13 16.42 19.17 -23.99
CA GLN A 13 17.80 19.60 -23.81
C GLN A 13 18.16 20.70 -24.81
N ALA A 14 18.46 21.90 -24.30
CA ALA A 14 19.34 22.94 -24.87
C ALA A 14 18.86 24.34 -24.47
N ARG A 15 19.13 24.74 -23.22
CA ARG A 15 19.52 26.13 -22.93
C ARG A 15 20.74 26.12 -22.03
N LEU A 16 21.85 25.95 -22.73
CA LEU A 16 23.18 26.36 -22.31
C LEU A 16 23.17 27.87 -22.02
N THR A 17 23.93 28.23 -20.99
CA THR A 17 24.73 29.47 -20.88
C THR A 17 24.00 30.82 -20.85
N GLY A 18 24.05 31.47 -19.69
CA GLY A 18 23.97 32.94 -19.62
C GLY A 18 23.30 33.54 -18.40
N ALA A 19 23.87 33.40 -17.21
CA ALA A 19 23.70 34.39 -16.15
C ALA A 19 25.01 34.49 -15.37
N ALA A 20 25.82 35.44 -15.82
CA ALA A 20 27.10 35.81 -15.25
C ALA A 20 26.93 36.33 -13.82
N SER A 21 27.85 35.89 -12.98
CA SER A 21 28.58 36.69 -11.99
C SER A 21 27.78 37.41 -10.90
N VAL A 22 27.71 36.76 -9.73
CA VAL A 22 27.85 37.49 -8.45
C VAL A 22 28.88 36.74 -7.60
N GLU A 23 30.05 37.39 -7.50
CA GLU A 23 30.93 37.43 -6.34
C GLU A 23 31.71 36.18 -5.93
N GLY A 24 32.82 35.97 -6.65
CA GLY A 24 34.01 35.32 -6.10
C GLY A 24 34.67 36.19 -5.05
N ALA A 25 34.28 36.00 -3.78
CA ALA A 25 35.05 36.43 -2.63
C ALA A 25 35.12 35.31 -1.58
N ARG A 26 35.92 34.28 -1.88
CA ARG A 26 36.93 33.68 -0.99
C ARG A 26 37.39 32.34 -1.55
N ALA A 27 38.62 32.36 -2.02
CA ALA A 27 39.35 31.20 -2.46
C ALA A 27 39.80 30.33 -1.26
N THR A 28 40.04 29.07 -1.60
CA THR A 28 40.93 28.09 -0.94
C THR A 28 40.50 27.41 0.37
N GLY A 29 40.17 26.13 0.26
CA GLY A 29 40.01 25.22 1.40
C GLY A 29 39.34 23.89 1.05
N ALA A 30 40.11 22.98 0.44
CA ALA A 30 40.00 21.51 0.42
C ALA A 30 38.65 20.79 0.61
N ALA A 31 38.34 19.93 -0.38
CA ALA A 31 37.65 18.64 -0.26
C ALA A 31 36.25 18.62 0.38
N ARG A 32 35.24 18.91 -0.46
CA ARG A 32 33.87 18.41 -0.27
C ARG A 32 33.85 16.90 -0.50
N SER A 33 33.84 16.10 0.56
CA SER A 33 33.22 14.77 0.52
C SER A 33 31.71 14.96 0.62
N SER A 34 31.05 14.64 -0.49
CA SER A 34 29.60 14.54 -0.61
C SER A 34 29.11 13.29 0.13
N GLU A 35 28.60 13.43 1.35
CA GLU A 35 27.93 12.33 2.03
C GLU A 35 26.51 12.73 2.46
N GLY A 36 25.56 12.34 1.61
CA GLY A 36 24.40 11.60 2.10
C GLY A 36 23.26 12.39 2.77
N ALA A 37 22.72 13.40 2.10
CA ALA A 37 21.37 13.84 2.40
C ALA A 37 20.61 14.16 1.11
N ALA A 38 20.46 13.15 0.25
CA ALA A 38 19.34 13.14 -0.68
C ALA A 38 18.07 13.33 0.15
N GLY A 39 17.36 14.43 -0.11
CA GLY A 39 16.10 14.77 0.56
C GLY A 39 15.20 13.56 0.51
N ARG A 40 14.92 12.99 1.67
CA ARG A 40 14.08 11.80 1.78
C ARG A 40 12.65 12.29 1.64
N ASP A 41 12.00 11.93 0.55
CA ASP A 41 10.56 12.09 0.44
C ASP A 41 9.89 11.35 1.59
N GLN A 42 9.16 12.09 2.44
CA GLN A 42 8.53 11.54 3.63
C GLN A 42 7.03 11.40 3.39
N LEU A 43 6.57 10.16 3.26
CA LEU A 43 5.15 9.82 3.14
C LEU A 43 4.57 9.50 4.51
N THR A 44 3.60 10.29 4.98
CA THR A 44 2.88 10.05 6.23
C THR A 44 1.57 9.31 5.97
N LEU A 45 1.50 8.04 6.38
CA LEU A 45 0.27 7.25 6.33
C LEU A 45 -0.60 7.51 7.57
N SER A 46 -1.91 7.66 7.38
CA SER A 46 -2.88 7.85 8.48
C SER A 46 -2.94 6.62 9.39
N ASP A 47 -3.31 6.84 10.66
CA ASP A 47 -3.40 5.74 11.64
C ASP A 47 -4.42 4.67 11.24
N GLN A 48 -5.52 5.07 10.61
CA GLN A 48 -6.52 4.16 10.07
C GLN A 48 -5.96 3.27 8.96
N ALA A 49 -5.18 3.83 8.03
CA ALA A 49 -4.57 3.06 6.95
C ALA A 49 -3.50 2.10 7.47
N ARG A 50 -2.74 2.50 8.52
CA ARG A 50 -1.81 1.59 9.22
C ARG A 50 -2.54 0.44 9.89
N LEU A 51 -3.68 0.71 10.54
CA LEU A 51 -4.50 -0.31 11.18
C LEU A 51 -5.05 -1.31 10.16
N LEU A 52 -5.59 -0.81 9.04
CA LEU A 52 -6.14 -1.63 7.98
C LEU A 52 -5.06 -2.50 7.31
N SER A 53 -3.87 -1.95 7.06
CA SER A 53 -2.73 -2.71 6.53
C SER A 53 -2.31 -3.86 7.46
N ARG A 54 -2.27 -3.62 8.79
CA ARG A 54 -2.00 -4.69 9.76
C ARG A 54 -3.09 -5.75 9.78
N ALA A 55 -4.36 -5.34 9.70
CA ALA A 55 -5.49 -6.27 9.64
C ALA A 55 -5.46 -7.14 8.38
N GLN A 56 -5.12 -6.57 7.23
CA GLN A 56 -4.95 -7.33 5.98
C GLN A 56 -3.77 -8.30 6.06
N ALA A 57 -2.63 -7.87 6.60
CA ALA A 57 -1.47 -8.74 6.78
C ALA A 57 -1.79 -9.93 7.72
N ALA A 58 -2.48 -9.67 8.83
CA ALA A 58 -2.92 -10.72 9.76
C ALA A 58 -3.93 -11.69 9.12
N LEU A 59 -4.79 -11.22 8.21
CA LEU A 59 -5.72 -12.06 7.48
C LEU A 59 -5.01 -12.92 6.41
N ALA A 60 -3.95 -12.41 5.79
CA ALA A 60 -3.15 -13.15 4.82
C ALA A 60 -2.32 -14.28 5.47
N GLU A 61 -1.92 -14.12 6.74
CA GLU A 61 -1.23 -15.14 7.52
C GLU A 61 -2.18 -16.27 7.99
N GLN A 62 -3.50 -16.07 7.90
CA GLN A 62 -4.44 -17.14 8.22
C GLN A 62 -4.48 -18.19 7.10
N PRO A 63 -4.56 -19.49 7.45
CA PRO A 63 -4.75 -20.53 6.46
C PRO A 63 -6.11 -20.38 5.78
N ASP A 64 -6.13 -20.57 4.46
CA ASP A 64 -7.35 -20.57 3.64
C ASP A 64 -8.38 -21.58 4.16
N VAL A 65 -7.89 -22.70 4.70
CA VAL A 65 -8.70 -23.78 5.26
C VAL A 65 -8.51 -23.88 6.77
N ARG A 66 -9.61 -23.70 7.50
CA ARG A 66 -9.70 -23.90 8.95
C ARG A 66 -9.92 -25.38 9.26
N ALA A 67 -8.85 -26.17 9.21
CA ALA A 67 -8.88 -27.62 9.41
C ALA A 67 -9.61 -28.02 10.71
N GLU A 68 -9.44 -27.25 11.79
CA GLU A 68 -10.06 -27.46 13.09
C GLU A 68 -11.60 -27.42 13.05
N LYS A 69 -12.19 -26.74 12.05
CA LYS A 69 -13.64 -26.69 11.83
C LYS A 69 -14.12 -27.69 10.79
N VAL A 70 -13.27 -27.99 9.81
CA VAL A 70 -13.63 -28.84 8.66
C VAL A 70 -13.58 -30.33 9.04
N GLU A 71 -12.57 -30.77 9.78
CA GLU A 71 -12.43 -32.17 10.20
C GLU A 71 -13.63 -32.72 11.00
N PRO A 72 -14.17 -32.04 12.03
CA PRO A 72 -15.34 -32.55 12.74
C PRO A 72 -16.59 -32.60 11.84
N LEU A 73 -16.72 -31.67 10.89
CA LEU A 73 -17.82 -31.68 9.93
C LEU A 73 -17.68 -32.84 8.93
N LYS A 74 -16.46 -33.11 8.44
CA LYS A 74 -16.19 -34.27 7.57
C LYS A 74 -16.59 -35.57 8.26
N HIS A 75 -16.12 -35.78 9.49
CA HIS A 75 -16.48 -36.96 10.27
C HIS A 75 -17.99 -37.10 10.49
N ALA A 76 -18.69 -36.01 10.81
CA ALA A 76 -20.14 -36.05 10.99
C ALA A 76 -20.88 -36.42 9.69
N VAL A 77 -20.37 -36.00 8.53
CA VAL A 77 -20.93 -36.38 7.21
C VAL A 77 -20.64 -37.85 6.92
N GLU A 78 -19.41 -38.31 7.12
CA GLU A 78 -19.00 -39.71 6.90
C GLU A 78 -19.79 -40.68 7.79
N SER A 79 -20.03 -40.31 9.05
CA SER A 79 -20.80 -41.11 10.00
C SER A 79 -22.32 -41.02 9.78
N GLY A 80 -22.78 -40.21 8.83
CA GLY A 80 -24.21 -39.95 8.59
C GLY A 80 -24.93 -39.19 9.70
N ALA A 81 -24.20 -38.66 10.69
CA ALA A 81 -24.77 -37.93 11.83
C ALA A 81 -24.95 -36.43 11.55
N TYR A 82 -24.49 -35.95 10.39
CA TYR A 82 -24.61 -34.56 10.01
C TYR A 82 -26.05 -34.19 9.63
N GLN A 83 -26.70 -33.40 10.49
CA GLN A 83 -28.05 -32.92 10.25
C GLN A 83 -28.01 -31.52 9.65
N VAL A 84 -28.54 -31.37 8.43
CA VAL A 84 -28.60 -30.07 7.74
C VAL A 84 -29.62 -29.17 8.44
N PRO A 85 -29.22 -27.99 8.96
CA PRO A 85 -30.16 -27.05 9.55
C PRO A 85 -30.95 -26.32 8.45
N VAL A 86 -32.08 -26.90 8.05
CA VAL A 86 -32.90 -26.45 6.91
C VAL A 86 -33.29 -24.97 7.02
N HIS A 87 -33.60 -24.49 8.22
CA HIS A 87 -33.93 -23.08 8.45
C HIS A 87 -32.75 -22.13 8.16
N GLN A 88 -31.53 -22.50 8.58
CA GLN A 88 -30.31 -21.73 8.29
C GLN A 88 -29.98 -21.77 6.79
N LEU A 89 -30.21 -22.91 6.14
CA LEU A 89 -30.04 -23.06 4.70
C LEU A 89 -30.98 -22.12 3.93
N ALA A 90 -32.29 -22.16 4.22
CA ALA A 90 -33.28 -21.30 3.57
C ALA A 90 -32.94 -19.81 3.75
N ARG A 91 -32.57 -19.40 4.97
CA ARG A 91 -32.15 -18.02 5.24
C ARG A 91 -30.94 -17.58 4.40
N ARG A 92 -29.96 -18.46 4.19
CA ARG A 92 -28.78 -18.15 3.35
C ARG A 92 -29.11 -18.08 1.87
N LEU A 93 -30.05 -18.89 1.39
CA LEU A 93 -30.52 -18.84 0.00
C LEU A 93 -31.23 -17.52 -0.28
N ILE A 94 -32.12 -17.09 0.61
CA ILE A 94 -32.87 -15.85 0.46
C ILE A 94 -31.95 -14.62 0.57
N ALA A 95 -30.98 -14.62 1.50
CA ALA A 95 -30.06 -13.49 1.67
C ALA A 95 -29.13 -13.23 0.48
N ARG A 96 -29.07 -14.14 -0.50
CA ARG A 96 -28.25 -14.03 -1.70
C ARG A 96 -29.04 -13.58 -2.94
N LEU A 97 -30.37 -13.54 -2.84
CA LEU A 97 -31.27 -12.92 -3.83
C LEU A 97 -31.28 -11.40 -3.65
#